data_AF-A0A848E553-F1
#
_entry.id   AF-A0A848E553-F1
#
_cell.length_a   1.000
_cell.length_b   1.000
_cell.length_c   1.000
_cell.angle_alpha   90.00
_cell.angle_beta   90.00
_cell.angle_gamma   90.00
#
_symmetry.space_group_name_H-M   'P 1'
#
loop_
_entity.id
_entity.type
_entity.pdbx_description
1 polymer ?
#
loop_
_entity_poly.entity_id
_entity_poly.type
_entity_poly.pdbx_seq_one_letter_code
_entity_poly.pdbx_strand_id
1 'polypeptide(L)'
;VNATTRDSTNTEGLDTFNLTVENTSASPEVYFSSFDVITSTGGPFLSTKITDFNSIAIQGDSGLSLTARTTNKGNESASRVNITFELPNSWTVSAGESLRSENTPTLFIGTSKTFETKFNIPTVASTGTKTVKAVARSQETNRSTSVQVTVEKKDS
;
A
#
# COMPACT_ATOMS: atom_id res chain seq x y z
N VAL A 1 32.14 3.84 -1.10
CA VAL A 1 31.06 2.95 -0.59
C VAL A 1 29.86 3.16 -1.47
N ASN A 2 29.40 2.11 -2.14
CA ASN A 2 28.15 2.13 -2.90
C ASN A 2 27.13 1.32 -2.11
N ALA A 3 25.93 1.88 -1.92
CA ALA A 3 24.83 1.23 -1.22
C ALA A 3 23.57 1.28 -2.10
N THR A 4 22.77 0.22 -2.08
CA THR A 4 21.45 0.20 -2.71
C THR A 4 20.41 0.73 -1.72
N THR A 5 19.55 1.65 -2.16
CA THR A 5 18.40 2.09 -1.37
C THR A 5 17.26 1.08 -1.45
N ARG A 6 16.76 0.63 -0.29
CA ARG A 6 15.65 -0.32 -0.22
C ARG A 6 14.31 0.31 -0.60
N ASP A 7 13.44 -0.47 -1.24
CA ASP A 7 12.04 -0.10 -1.44
C ASP A 7 11.35 0.13 -0.09
N SER A 8 10.71 1.29 0.07
CA SER A 8 9.94 1.69 1.26
C SER A 8 8.78 0.75 1.65
N THR A 9 8.44 -0.21 0.79
CA THR A 9 7.45 -1.25 1.03
C THR A 9 8.03 -2.51 1.67
N ASN A 10 9.35 -2.60 1.86
CA ASN A 10 10.02 -3.70 2.54
C ASN A 10 10.56 -3.24 3.91
N THR A 11 10.16 -3.93 4.98
CA THR A 11 10.67 -3.68 6.33
C THR A 11 11.91 -4.50 6.68
N GLU A 12 12.13 -5.59 5.96
CA GLU A 12 13.29 -6.45 6.11
C GLU A 12 14.07 -6.52 4.80
N GLY A 13 15.35 -6.84 4.88
CA GLY A 13 16.19 -6.94 3.69
C GLY A 13 17.66 -7.16 3.99
N LEU A 14 18.38 -7.49 2.92
CA LEU A 14 19.81 -7.64 2.87
C LEU A 14 20.39 -6.45 2.11
N ASP A 15 21.20 -5.64 2.78
CA ASP A 15 21.99 -4.60 2.13
C ASP A 15 23.45 -5.02 2.12
N THR A 16 24.04 -5.09 0.93
CA THR A 16 25.46 -5.45 0.76
C THR A 16 26.29 -4.18 0.62
N PHE A 17 27.29 -4.02 1.48
CA PHE A 17 28.24 -2.91 1.44
C PHE A 17 29.56 -3.38 0.85
N ASN A 18 29.93 -2.74 -0.26
CA ASN A 18 31.20 -2.96 -0.92
C ASN A 18 32.20 -1.86 -0.54
N LEU A 19 33.33 -2.26 0.05
CA LEU A 19 34.47 -1.40 0.34
C LEU A 19 35.62 -1.78 -0.61
N THR A 20 35.98 -0.85 -1.47
CA THR A 20 37.20 -0.92 -2.27
C THR A 20 38.21 0.07 -1.69
N VAL A 21 39.40 -0.41 -1.35
CA VAL A 21 40.55 0.42 -0.97
C VAL A 21 41.62 0.24 -2.02
N GLU A 22 42.04 1.35 -2.61
CA GLU A 22 43.09 1.39 -3.63
C GLU A 22 44.32 2.10 -3.04
N ASN A 23 45.48 1.46 -3.15
CA ASN A 23 46.76 2.02 -2.80
C ASN A 23 47.80 1.57 -3.82
N THR A 24 48.17 2.48 -4.72
CA THR A 24 49.13 2.24 -5.81
C THR A 24 50.56 1.93 -5.34
N SER A 25 50.82 1.95 -4.03
CA SER A 25 52.11 1.58 -3.43
C SER A 25 52.07 0.29 -2.61
N ALA A 26 50.92 -0.40 -2.54
CA ALA A 26 50.74 -1.67 -1.83
C ALA A 26 50.69 -2.87 -2.79
N SER A 27 50.94 -4.08 -2.27
CA SER A 27 50.75 -5.34 -3.01
C SER A 27 49.87 -6.31 -2.21
N PRO A 28 48.64 -6.63 -2.67
CA PRO A 28 47.98 -6.10 -3.87
C PRO A 28 47.65 -4.60 -3.79
N GLU A 29 47.57 -3.95 -4.95
CA GLU A 29 47.24 -2.52 -5.09
C GLU A 29 45.77 -2.22 -4.76
N VAL A 30 44.91 -3.24 -4.82
CA VAL A 30 43.48 -3.14 -4.56
C VAL A 30 43.07 -4.20 -3.54
N TYR A 31 42.39 -3.75 -2.49
CA TYR A 31 41.70 -4.62 -1.55
C TYR A 31 40.19 -4.42 -1.67
N PHE A 32 39.48 -5.53 -1.73
CA PHE A 32 38.03 -5.56 -1.72
C PHE A 32 37.53 -6.26 -0.46
N SER A 33 36.56 -5.66 0.21
CA SER A 33 35.81 -6.29 1.29
C SER A 33 34.32 -6.07 1.06
N SER A 34 33.55 -7.11 1.34
CA SER A 34 32.08 -7.06 1.31
C SER A 34 31.56 -7.51 2.66
N PHE A 35 30.55 -6.79 3.17
CA PHE A 35 29.79 -7.23 4.33
C PHE A 35 28.30 -6.96 4.10
N ASP A 36 27.50 -7.83 4.72
CA ASP A 36 26.06 -7.79 4.63
C ASP A 36 25.45 -7.23 5.92
N VAL A 37 24.46 -6.35 5.76
CA VAL A 37 23.60 -5.90 6.86
C VAL A 37 22.23 -6.50 6.65
N ILE A 38 21.81 -7.35 7.59
CA ILE A 38 20.45 -7.89 7.64
C ILE A 38 19.66 -7.05 8.62
N THR A 39 18.60 -6.40 8.12
CA THR A 39 17.62 -5.75 9.00
C THR A 39 16.39 -6.63 9.08
N SER A 40 15.97 -6.94 10.31
CA SER A 40 14.70 -7.59 10.60
C SER A 40 13.86 -6.68 11.49
N THR A 41 12.59 -6.52 11.17
CA THR A 41 11.61 -5.93 12.08
C THR A 41 10.76 -7.07 12.61
N GLY A 42 10.87 -7.38 13.90
CA GLY A 42 9.99 -8.35 14.54
C GLY A 42 8.52 -7.94 14.41
N GLY A 43 7.66 -8.90 14.10
CA GLY A 43 6.22 -8.73 14.05
C GLY A 43 5.62 -8.66 12.64
N PRO A 44 4.28 -8.64 12.55
CA PRO A 44 3.59 -8.48 11.28
C PRO A 44 3.83 -7.10 10.67
N PHE A 45 3.81 -7.02 9.34
CA PHE A 45 3.88 -5.75 8.62
C PHE A 45 2.93 -5.78 7.42
N LEU A 46 1.91 -4.92 7.43
CA LEU A 46 0.95 -4.85 6.34
C LEU A 46 1.44 -3.92 5.22
N SER A 47 1.48 -4.43 4.00
CA SER A 47 1.63 -3.64 2.77
C SER A 47 0.32 -3.64 2.00
N THR A 48 -0.29 -2.46 1.82
CA THR A 48 -1.59 -2.29 1.15
C THR A 48 -1.47 -1.42 -0.08
N LYS A 49 -2.11 -1.83 -1.18
CA LYS A 49 -2.16 -1.11 -2.45
C LYS A 49 -3.57 -1.15 -3.04
N ILE A 50 -4.07 -0.02 -3.53
CA ILE A 50 -5.28 0.02 -4.37
C ILE A 50 -4.89 -0.50 -5.75
N THR A 51 -5.58 -1.56 -6.18
CA THR A 51 -5.27 -2.31 -7.42
C THR A 51 -6.27 -2.07 -8.52
N ASP A 52 -7.49 -1.66 -8.19
CA ASP A 52 -8.53 -1.31 -9.17
C ASP A 52 -9.36 -0.13 -8.64
N PHE A 53 -9.58 0.86 -9.50
CA PHE A 53 -10.38 2.05 -9.24
C PHE A 53 -10.66 2.83 -10.53
N ASN A 54 -11.77 3.56 -10.57
CA ASN A 54 -12.04 4.53 -11.62
C ASN A 54 -11.21 5.81 -11.40
N SER A 55 -10.27 6.11 -12.29
CA SER A 55 -9.46 7.33 -12.22
C SER A 55 -10.19 8.60 -12.68
N ILE A 56 -11.23 8.43 -13.49
CA ILE A 56 -12.16 9.47 -13.94
C ILE A 56 -13.58 8.98 -13.67
N ALA A 57 -14.44 9.86 -13.18
CA ALA A 57 -15.85 9.59 -12.95
C ALA A 57 -16.70 10.84 -13.18
N ILE A 58 -17.98 10.65 -13.49
CA ILE A 58 -18.93 11.71 -13.75
C ILE A 58 -19.88 11.85 -12.55
N GLN A 59 -20.32 13.07 -12.27
CA GLN A 59 -21.39 13.31 -11.29
C GLN A 59 -22.61 12.42 -11.56
N GLY A 60 -23.06 11.68 -10.55
CA GLY A 60 -24.18 10.76 -10.66
C GLY A 60 -23.80 9.32 -11.04
N ASP A 61 -22.52 9.04 -11.31
CA ASP A 61 -22.05 7.68 -11.51
C ASP A 61 -22.30 6.82 -10.26
N SER A 62 -22.63 5.55 -10.51
CA SER A 62 -22.95 4.59 -9.45
C SER A 62 -22.27 3.25 -9.70
N GLY A 63 -22.00 2.52 -8.62
CA GLY A 63 -21.38 1.19 -8.69
C GLY A 63 -19.91 1.21 -9.12
N LEU A 64 -19.20 2.31 -8.92
CA LEU A 64 -17.78 2.43 -9.21
C LEU A 64 -16.99 1.51 -8.26
N SER A 65 -16.07 0.72 -8.81
CA SER A 65 -15.30 -0.25 -8.04
C SER A 65 -14.12 0.41 -7.34
N LEU A 66 -13.80 -0.08 -6.14
CA LEU A 66 -12.58 0.21 -5.43
C LEU A 66 -12.05 -1.07 -4.78
N THR A 67 -10.88 -1.51 -5.23
CA THR A 67 -10.25 -2.76 -4.78
C THR A 67 -8.89 -2.46 -4.20
N ALA A 68 -8.62 -3.00 -3.01
CA ALA A 68 -7.31 -2.92 -2.39
C ALA A 68 -6.82 -4.30 -1.95
N ARG A 69 -5.56 -4.59 -2.26
CA ARG A 69 -4.86 -5.80 -1.85
C ARG A 69 -3.94 -5.47 -0.68
N THR A 70 -4.09 -6.23 0.40
CA THR A 70 -3.22 -6.15 1.59
C THR A 70 -2.44 -7.45 1.72
N THR A 71 -1.12 -7.33 1.87
CA THR A 71 -0.19 -8.44 2.02
C THR A 71 0.54 -8.29 3.35
N ASN A 72 0.67 -9.39 4.11
CA ASN A 72 1.58 -9.40 5.25
C ASN A 72 3.01 -9.67 4.75
N LYS A 73 3.86 -8.66 4.88
CA LYS A 73 5.27 -8.64 4.49
C LYS A 73 6.21 -8.70 5.70
N GLY A 74 5.66 -8.82 6.91
CA GLY A 74 6.44 -9.02 8.13
C GLY A 74 6.87 -10.47 8.31
N ASN A 75 7.53 -10.75 9.43
CA ASN A 75 8.06 -12.07 9.77
C ASN A 75 7.19 -12.85 10.77
N GLU A 76 6.04 -12.30 11.16
CA GLU A 76 5.01 -12.95 11.98
C GLU A 76 3.62 -12.79 11.36
N SER A 77 2.64 -13.55 11.84
CA SER A 77 1.26 -13.47 11.33
C SER A 77 0.55 -12.20 11.80
N ALA A 78 -0.23 -11.57 10.92
CA ALA A 78 -1.05 -10.41 11.25
C ALA A 78 -2.48 -10.87 11.56
N SER A 79 -2.97 -10.58 12.77
CA SER A 79 -4.29 -11.05 13.21
C SER A 79 -5.38 -9.98 13.01
N ARG A 80 -6.63 -10.42 12.83
CA ARG A 80 -7.83 -9.57 12.66
C ARG A 80 -7.67 -8.48 11.60
N VAL A 81 -7.04 -8.81 10.48
CA VAL A 81 -6.79 -7.88 9.39
C VAL A 81 -8.12 -7.42 8.80
N ASN A 82 -8.34 -6.12 8.77
CA ASN A 82 -9.51 -5.49 8.15
C ASN A 82 -9.08 -4.29 7.32
N ILE A 83 -9.95 -3.86 6.41
CA ILE A 83 -9.77 -2.63 5.66
C ILE A 83 -10.89 -1.64 5.97
N THR A 84 -10.55 -0.36 5.90
CA THR A 84 -11.52 0.73 5.82
C THR A 84 -11.22 1.56 4.56
N PHE A 85 -12.22 1.71 3.70
CA PHE A 85 -12.20 2.65 2.60
C PHE A 85 -12.68 4.02 3.09
N GLU A 86 -11.96 5.06 2.73
CA GLU A 86 -12.33 6.44 3.03
C GLU A 86 -12.62 7.14 1.71
N LEU A 87 -13.88 7.57 1.55
CA LEU A 87 -14.36 8.29 0.38
C LEU A 87 -14.44 9.80 0.67
N PRO A 88 -14.37 10.65 -0.36
CA PRO A 88 -14.69 12.06 -0.25
C PRO A 88 -16.06 12.31 0.39
N ASN A 89 -16.19 13.43 1.10
CA ASN A 89 -17.47 13.85 1.68
C ASN A 89 -18.59 13.84 0.63
N SER A 90 -19.77 13.40 1.04
CA SER A 90 -20.99 13.18 0.26
C SER A 90 -21.01 11.93 -0.64
N TRP A 91 -19.89 11.29 -0.93
CA TRP A 91 -19.90 10.01 -1.64
C TRP A 91 -20.45 8.91 -0.73
N THR A 92 -21.17 7.96 -1.30
CA THR A 92 -21.79 6.88 -0.55
C THR A 92 -21.35 5.54 -1.11
N VAL A 93 -21.38 4.50 -0.28
CA VAL A 93 -21.28 3.13 -0.78
C VAL A 93 -22.55 2.73 -1.53
N SER A 94 -22.45 1.76 -2.44
CA SER A 94 -23.62 1.15 -3.07
C SER A 94 -24.44 0.35 -2.05
N ALA A 95 -25.71 0.07 -2.36
CA ALA A 95 -26.58 -0.66 -1.44
C ALA A 95 -26.02 -2.05 -1.12
N GLY A 96 -25.95 -2.40 0.18
CA GLY A 96 -25.39 -3.67 0.64
C GLY A 96 -23.86 -3.70 0.77
N GLU A 97 -23.18 -2.63 0.39
CA GLU A 97 -21.73 -2.48 0.56
C GLU A 97 -21.39 -1.81 1.89
N SER A 98 -20.16 -1.99 2.36
CA SER A 98 -19.64 -1.35 3.57
C SER A 98 -18.27 -0.72 3.31
N LEU A 99 -18.03 0.44 3.92
CA LEU A 99 -16.71 1.06 3.94
C LEU A 99 -15.71 0.26 4.77
N ARG A 100 -16.16 -0.65 5.62
CA ARG A 100 -15.30 -1.49 6.45
C ARG A 100 -15.56 -2.96 6.18
N SER A 101 -14.51 -3.73 5.93
CA SER A 101 -14.64 -5.17 5.77
C SER A 101 -15.12 -5.82 7.07
N GLU A 102 -16.16 -6.64 6.98
CA GLU A 102 -16.71 -7.36 8.14
C GLU A 102 -15.89 -8.61 8.49
N ASN A 103 -15.33 -9.27 7.48
CA ASN A 103 -14.46 -10.43 7.66
C ASN A 103 -13.05 -9.99 8.03
N THR A 104 -12.57 -10.39 9.22
CA THR A 104 -11.25 -10.02 9.74
C THR A 104 -10.28 -11.20 9.76
N PRO A 105 -9.72 -11.65 8.61
CA PRO A 105 -8.84 -12.81 8.55
C PRO A 105 -7.52 -12.60 9.29
N THR A 106 -6.83 -13.71 9.56
CA THR A 106 -5.39 -13.70 9.85
C THR A 106 -4.63 -13.81 8.53
N LEU A 107 -3.62 -12.96 8.33
CA LEU A 107 -2.69 -13.07 7.22
C LEU A 107 -1.37 -13.68 7.71
N PHE A 108 -1.08 -14.91 7.28
CA PHE A 108 0.23 -15.52 7.46
C PHE A 108 1.30 -14.78 6.64
N ILE A 109 2.56 -15.01 6.99
CA ILE A 109 3.72 -14.43 6.32
C ILE A 109 3.62 -14.63 4.80
N GLY A 110 3.78 -13.53 4.05
CA GLY A 110 3.74 -13.52 2.58
C GLY A 110 2.34 -13.65 1.95
N THR A 111 1.31 -13.95 2.73
CA THR A 111 -0.06 -14.10 2.21
C THR A 111 -0.75 -12.75 2.04
N SER A 112 -1.77 -12.73 1.17
CA SER A 112 -2.52 -11.52 0.86
C SER A 112 -4.02 -11.75 0.85
N LYS A 113 -4.78 -10.71 1.17
CA LYS A 113 -6.23 -10.64 1.00
C LYS A 113 -6.60 -9.43 0.16
N THR A 114 -7.55 -9.63 -0.74
CA THR A 114 -8.20 -8.58 -1.51
C THR A 114 -9.49 -8.17 -0.79
N PHE A 115 -9.70 -6.87 -0.71
CA PHE A 115 -10.90 -6.24 -0.19
C PHE A 115 -11.46 -5.31 -1.26
N GLU A 116 -12.78 -5.26 -1.36
CA GLU A 116 -13.50 -4.59 -2.43
C GLU A 116 -14.66 -3.84 -1.82
N THR A 117 -15.00 -2.70 -2.43
CA THR A 117 -16.26 -2.00 -2.19
C THR A 117 -16.70 -1.33 -3.48
N LYS A 118 -18.00 -1.06 -3.59
CA LYS A 118 -18.55 -0.20 -4.62
C LYS A 118 -19.12 1.08 -4.03
N PHE A 119 -18.93 2.17 -4.75
CA PHE A 119 -19.37 3.49 -4.32
C PHE A 119 -20.05 4.28 -5.44
N ASN A 120 -20.75 5.33 -5.03
CA ASN A 120 -21.54 6.20 -5.89
C ASN A 120 -21.07 7.65 -5.69
N ILE A 121 -21.09 8.41 -6.77
CA ILE A 121 -20.82 9.85 -6.77
C ILE A 121 -22.16 10.58 -6.91
N PRO A 122 -22.55 11.42 -5.93
CA PRO A 122 -23.77 12.20 -6.03
C PRO A 122 -23.78 13.12 -7.26
N THR A 123 -24.98 13.40 -7.79
CA THR A 123 -25.17 14.36 -8.89
C THR A 123 -24.72 15.78 -8.54
N VAL A 124 -24.67 16.11 -7.24
CA VAL A 124 -24.24 17.41 -6.71
C VAL A 124 -22.80 17.39 -6.15
N ALA A 125 -22.04 16.31 -6.36
CA ALA A 125 -20.67 16.21 -5.86
C ALA A 125 -19.78 17.29 -6.48
N SER A 126 -18.88 17.88 -5.69
CA SER A 126 -17.91 18.84 -6.25
C SER A 126 -17.02 18.19 -7.33
N THR A 127 -16.76 18.92 -8.42
CA THR A 127 -15.87 18.47 -9.51
C THR A 127 -14.39 18.59 -9.13
N GLY A 128 -13.51 18.10 -10.01
CA GLY A 128 -12.05 18.11 -9.86
C GLY A 128 -11.50 16.86 -9.16
N THR A 129 -10.20 16.89 -8.86
CA THR A 129 -9.50 15.75 -8.26
C THR A 129 -9.92 15.53 -6.81
N LYS A 130 -10.33 14.30 -6.49
CA LYS A 130 -10.67 13.82 -5.15
C LYS A 130 -9.74 12.69 -4.75
N THR A 131 -9.46 12.59 -3.46
CA THR A 131 -8.62 11.50 -2.92
C THR A 131 -9.51 10.43 -2.34
N VAL A 132 -9.25 9.19 -2.72
CA VAL A 132 -9.84 7.99 -2.13
C VAL A 132 -8.74 7.22 -1.43
N LYS A 133 -9.01 6.71 -0.22
CA LYS A 133 -8.01 5.98 0.57
C LYS A 133 -8.49 4.60 0.95
N ALA A 134 -7.54 3.69 1.11
CA ALA A 134 -7.75 2.40 1.72
C ALA A 134 -6.78 2.26 2.90
N VAL A 135 -7.32 1.97 4.08
CA VAL A 135 -6.59 1.84 5.34
C VAL A 135 -6.74 0.43 5.86
N ALA A 136 -5.69 -0.38 5.72
CA ALA A 136 -5.64 -1.70 6.31
C ALA A 136 -5.15 -1.60 7.77
N ARG A 137 -5.75 -2.42 8.63
CA ARG A 137 -5.42 -2.52 10.05
C ARG A 137 -5.36 -3.97 10.46
N SER A 138 -4.38 -4.33 11.25
CA SER A 138 -4.38 -5.55 12.09
C SER A 138 -4.49 -5.13 13.56
N GLN A 139 -4.38 -6.08 14.50
CA GLN A 139 -4.26 -5.70 15.92
C GLN A 139 -2.94 -4.96 16.21
N GLU A 140 -1.92 -5.20 15.40
CA GLU A 140 -0.53 -4.83 15.65
C GLU A 140 -0.08 -3.63 14.81
N THR A 141 -0.63 -3.46 13.60
CA THR A 141 -0.17 -2.43 12.64
C THR A 141 -1.29 -1.81 11.84
N ASN A 142 -1.02 -0.65 11.24
CA ASN A 142 -1.87 -0.04 10.23
C ASN A 142 -1.06 0.44 9.02
N ARG A 143 -1.67 0.40 7.84
CA ARG A 143 -1.09 0.94 6.62
C ARG A 143 -2.16 1.53 5.74
N SER A 144 -1.85 2.67 5.13
CA SER A 144 -2.75 3.35 4.22
C SER A 144 -2.14 3.51 2.84
N THR A 145 -3.00 3.52 1.84
CA THR A 145 -2.68 3.87 0.45
C THR A 145 -3.81 4.75 -0.08
N SER A 146 -3.51 5.53 -1.11
CA SER A 146 -4.47 6.46 -1.69
C SER A 146 -4.29 6.60 -3.19
N VAL A 147 -5.39 6.87 -3.88
CA VAL A 147 -5.44 7.18 -5.31
C VAL A 147 -6.26 8.45 -5.53
N GLN A 148 -6.10 9.02 -6.71
CA GLN A 148 -6.82 10.22 -7.13
C GLN A 148 -7.88 9.85 -8.17
N VAL A 149 -9.10 10.36 -7.96
CA VAL A 149 -10.23 10.23 -8.88
C VAL A 149 -10.61 11.63 -9.34
N THR A 150 -10.63 11.87 -10.65
CA THR A 150 -11.08 13.13 -11.23
C THR A 150 -12.59 13.08 -11.46
N VAL A 151 -13.32 14.00 -10.83
CA VAL A 151 -14.77 14.13 -11.00
C VAL A 151 -15.08 15.18 -12.06
N GLU A 152 -15.77 14.76 -13.10
CA GLU A 152 -16.26 15.62 -14.17
C GLU A 152 -17.74 15.96 -13.97
N LYS A 153 -18.13 17.13 -14.49
CA LYS A 153 -19.51 17.55 -14.45
C LYS A 153 -20.33 16.65 -15.37
N LYS A 154 -21.55 16.31 -14.98
CA LYS A 154 -22.49 15.69 -15.91
C LYS A 154 -22.96 16.74 -16.91
N ASP A 155 -22.65 16.52 -18.19
CA ASP A 155 -23.22 17.35 -19.25
C ASP A 155 -24.75 17.16 -19.30
N SER A 156 -25.45 18.27 -19.44
CA SER A 156 -26.91 18.35 -19.38
C SER A 156 -27.57 17.85 -20.65
#